data_AF-A0A1G4RE35-F1
#
_entry.id   AF-A0A1G4RE35-F1
#
_cell.length_a   1.000
_cell.length_b   1.000
_cell.length_c   1.000
_cell.angle_alpha   90.00
_cell.angle_beta   90.00
_cell.angle_gamma   90.00
#
_symmetry.space_group_name_H-M   'P 1'
#
loop_
_entity.id
_entity.type
_entity.pdbx_description
1 polymer ?
#
loop_
_entity_poly.entity_id
_entity_poly.type
_entity_poly.pdbx_seq_one_letter_code
_entity_poly.pdbx_strand_id
1 'polypeptide(L)'
;MKKLAYLLSLFALTACHNGNHKQLISDTVKRDTTTSFKPYQLNKDYIVIDTGIFDATVMGGSYAVVTRNGKLADTIDKYYGIEKIGNDNYLYLTITGTGPGEDYTSKTQKSQKSISGSLGSYIMVVNGKKQNLSAFITDFNDYFSSPSVINGNIYFWQIKKIDTTGNNSISAAKYDPVTKKTTNYYLVDDYIETDDANYFSAPYLKNDTIYFDGENKKLRKFTKDFKPYN
;
A
#
# COMPACT_ATOMS: atom_id res chain seq x y z
N MET A 1 -32.46 -10.32 62.53
CA MET A 1 -31.17 -10.87 63.04
C MET A 1 -30.64 -11.80 61.95
N LYS A 2 -29.45 -11.71 61.36
CA LYS A 2 -28.23 -10.94 61.59
C LYS A 2 -27.72 -10.42 60.23
N LYS A 3 -27.13 -9.22 60.26
CA LYS A 3 -26.31 -8.63 59.21
C LYS A 3 -25.01 -9.44 59.10
N LEU A 4 -24.49 -9.63 57.88
CA LEU A 4 -23.06 -9.59 57.66
C LEU A 4 -22.80 -8.99 56.28
N ALA A 5 -22.27 -7.77 56.31
CA ALA A 5 -21.67 -7.10 55.18
C ALA A 5 -20.27 -7.65 54.97
N TYR A 6 -19.85 -7.79 53.71
CA TYR A 6 -18.47 -7.51 53.33
C TYR A 6 -18.47 -6.87 51.94
N LEU A 7 -18.13 -5.58 51.93
CA LEU A 7 -17.60 -4.88 50.77
C LEU A 7 -16.32 -5.61 50.32
N LEU A 8 -16.20 -5.89 49.02
CA LEU A 8 -14.91 -5.77 48.36
C LEU A 8 -15.08 -4.99 47.07
N SER A 9 -14.39 -3.86 47.07
CA SER A 9 -14.29 -2.83 46.07
C SER A 9 -13.23 -3.16 45.02
N LEU A 10 -13.46 -2.63 43.80
CA LEU A 10 -12.47 -2.23 42.79
C LEU A 10 -11.54 -3.32 42.20
N PHE A 11 -11.70 -3.61 40.91
CA PHE A 11 -10.94 -2.96 39.83
C PHE A 11 -11.38 -3.58 38.50
N ALA A 12 -12.18 -2.84 37.73
CA ALA A 12 -12.33 -3.12 36.31
C ALA A 12 -11.00 -2.72 35.64
N LEU A 13 -10.13 -3.70 35.39
CA LEU A 13 -8.99 -3.52 34.50
C LEU A 13 -9.53 -3.49 33.07
N THR A 14 -9.86 -2.28 32.63
CA THR A 14 -9.83 -1.90 31.22
C THR A 14 -8.39 -2.08 30.73
N ALA A 15 -8.08 -3.27 30.20
CA ALA A 15 -6.87 -3.42 29.39
C ALA A 15 -7.16 -2.82 28.02
N CYS A 16 -7.05 -1.49 27.92
CA CYS A 16 -6.74 -0.85 26.64
C CYS A 16 -5.42 -1.46 26.17
N HIS A 17 -5.50 -2.32 25.16
CA HIS A 17 -4.33 -2.75 24.43
C HIS A 17 -3.80 -1.51 23.70
N ASN A 18 -2.72 -0.94 24.23
CA ASN A 18 -2.00 0.16 23.62
C ASN A 18 -1.18 -0.43 22.45
N GLY A 19 -1.88 -0.83 21.39
CA GLY A 19 -1.27 -1.05 20.09
C GLY A 19 -0.77 0.30 19.61
N ASN A 20 0.53 0.40 19.36
CA ASN A 20 1.13 1.52 18.63
C ASN A 20 0.61 1.50 17.18
N HIS A 21 -0.68 1.77 16.99
CA HIS A 21 -1.18 2.29 15.74
C HIS A 21 -0.52 3.64 15.57
N LYS A 22 0.19 3.83 14.44
CA LYS A 22 0.51 5.18 13.98
C LYS A 22 -0.75 6.00 14.15
N GLN A 23 -0.65 7.09 14.89
CA GLN A 23 -1.74 8.03 15.12
C GLN A 23 -2.38 8.32 13.75
N LEU A 24 -3.57 7.77 13.52
CA LEU A 24 -4.42 8.18 12.42
C LEU A 24 -4.69 9.64 12.69
N ILE A 25 -3.94 10.50 12.02
CA ILE A 25 -4.23 11.91 11.91
C ILE A 25 -5.55 11.95 11.12
N SER A 26 -6.66 11.80 11.85
CA SER A 26 -7.98 12.27 11.46
C SER A 26 -7.95 13.79 11.53
N ASP A 27 -7.08 14.40 10.73
CA ASP A 27 -7.28 15.77 10.33
C ASP A 27 -8.43 15.71 9.35
N THR A 28 -9.60 16.08 9.83
CA THR A 28 -10.62 16.66 8.97
C THR A 28 -9.93 17.82 8.26
N VAL A 29 -9.37 17.56 7.09
CA VAL A 29 -8.69 18.55 6.26
C VAL A 29 -9.73 19.62 5.98
N LYS A 30 -9.65 20.74 6.70
CA LYS A 30 -10.33 21.97 6.31
C LYS A 30 -9.86 22.26 4.88
N ARG A 31 -10.78 22.06 3.94
CA ARG A 31 -10.57 22.31 2.51
C ARG A 31 -10.23 23.78 2.33
N ASP A 32 -8.95 24.06 2.14
CA ASP A 32 -8.49 25.34 1.66
C ASP A 32 -8.60 25.35 0.12
N THR A 33 -9.67 25.96 -0.40
CA THR A 33 -10.07 25.91 -1.81
C THR A 33 -9.40 26.95 -2.71
N THR A 34 -8.23 27.49 -2.34
CA THR A 34 -7.62 28.62 -3.08
C THR A 34 -6.13 28.52 -3.37
N THR A 35 -5.47 27.38 -3.19
CA THR A 35 -4.09 27.21 -3.70
C THR A 35 -4.11 26.69 -5.14
N SER A 36 -3.71 27.54 -6.09
CA SER A 36 -3.35 27.10 -7.43
C SER A 36 -2.29 26.02 -7.32
N PHE A 37 -2.62 24.79 -7.72
CA PHE A 37 -1.66 23.69 -7.70
C PHE A 37 -0.41 24.10 -8.49
N LYS A 38 0.76 24.02 -7.85
CA LYS A 38 2.05 24.26 -8.51
C LYS A 38 2.68 22.92 -8.86
N PRO A 39 2.95 22.65 -10.14
CA PRO A 39 3.69 21.46 -10.53
C PRO A 39 5.01 21.38 -9.77
N TYR A 40 5.39 20.17 -9.38
CA TYR A 40 6.64 19.94 -8.64
C TYR A 40 7.35 18.70 -9.15
N GLN A 41 8.68 18.74 -9.07
CA GLN A 41 9.52 17.61 -9.45
C GLN A 41 9.35 16.50 -8.40
N LEU A 42 8.93 15.31 -8.83
CA LEU A 42 8.86 14.13 -7.97
C LEU A 42 10.22 13.44 -7.88
N ASN A 43 10.91 13.35 -9.01
CA ASN A 43 12.32 12.95 -9.15
C ASN A 43 12.85 13.46 -10.49
N LYS A 44 14.13 13.29 -10.83
CA LYS A 44 14.73 13.83 -12.07
C LYS A 44 13.95 13.58 -13.38
N ASP A 45 13.17 12.49 -13.47
CA ASP A 45 12.46 12.10 -14.68
C ASP A 45 10.97 12.47 -14.62
N TYR A 46 10.40 12.64 -13.43
CA TYR A 46 8.96 12.75 -13.21
C TYR A 46 8.57 14.09 -12.56
N ILE A 47 7.54 14.72 -13.13
CA ILE A 47 6.92 15.94 -12.60
C ILE A 47 5.45 15.65 -12.31
N VAL A 48 4.99 16.00 -11.11
CA VAL A 48 3.57 16.02 -10.78
C VAL A 48 2.96 17.29 -11.36
N ILE A 49 1.93 17.15 -12.20
CA ILE A 49 1.26 18.25 -12.90
C ILE A 49 -0.16 18.50 -12.41
N ASP A 50 -0.76 17.55 -11.70
CA ASP A 50 -2.02 17.74 -10.97
C ASP A 50 -2.12 16.73 -9.82
N THR A 51 -3.03 17.00 -8.89
CA THR A 51 -3.35 16.12 -7.77
C THR A 51 -4.81 16.32 -7.39
N GLY A 52 -5.42 15.28 -6.85
CA GLY A 52 -6.78 15.33 -6.36
C GLY A 52 -7.10 14.14 -5.47
N ILE A 53 -8.40 13.89 -5.33
CA ILE A 53 -8.94 12.76 -4.57
C ILE A 53 -9.62 11.85 -5.59
N PHE A 54 -9.49 10.54 -5.42
CA PHE A 54 -10.33 9.60 -6.16
C PHE A 54 -11.30 8.95 -5.19
N ASP A 55 -12.54 8.80 -5.66
CA ASP A 55 -13.58 8.06 -4.98
C ASP A 55 -13.66 6.66 -5.59
N ALA A 56 -13.44 5.64 -4.77
CA ALA A 56 -13.75 4.25 -5.11
C ALA A 56 -14.91 3.76 -4.24
N THR A 57 -15.60 2.71 -4.69
CA THR A 57 -16.76 2.13 -3.99
C THR A 57 -16.44 1.63 -2.58
N VAL A 58 -15.17 1.29 -2.31
CA VAL A 58 -14.73 0.65 -1.05
C VAL A 58 -13.65 1.48 -0.32
N MET A 59 -12.67 2.04 -1.03
CA MET A 59 -11.65 2.93 -0.46
C MET A 59 -11.26 4.05 -1.43
N GLY A 60 -11.56 5.29 -1.08
CA GLY A 60 -11.00 6.46 -1.76
C GLY A 60 -9.55 6.71 -1.38
N GLY A 61 -8.89 7.61 -2.11
CA GLY A 61 -7.50 7.97 -1.86
C GLY A 61 -7.12 9.27 -2.55
N SER A 62 -5.82 9.57 -2.60
CA SER A 62 -5.34 10.74 -3.31
C SER A 62 -4.46 10.36 -4.48
N TYR A 63 -4.64 11.04 -5.61
CA TYR A 63 -3.90 10.76 -6.83
C TYR A 63 -2.94 11.89 -7.18
N ALA A 64 -1.94 11.56 -7.99
CA ALA A 64 -1.06 12.49 -8.69
C ALA A 64 -1.06 12.18 -10.19
N VAL A 65 -1.23 13.19 -11.03
CA VAL A 65 -1.01 13.07 -12.47
C VAL A 65 0.44 13.41 -12.73
N VAL A 66 1.17 12.46 -13.31
CA VAL A 66 2.60 12.61 -13.55
C VAL A 66 2.90 12.70 -15.04
N THR A 67 3.86 13.55 -15.38
CA THR A 67 4.50 13.56 -16.70
C THR A 67 5.91 13.01 -16.59
N ARG A 68 6.40 12.41 -17.67
CA ARG A 68 7.79 12.02 -17.85
C ARG A 68 8.29 12.62 -19.15
N ASN A 69 9.38 13.38 -19.10
CA ASN A 69 9.95 14.07 -20.27
C ASN A 69 8.88 14.90 -21.05
N GLY A 70 8.02 15.62 -20.30
CA GLY A 70 6.98 16.49 -20.87
C GLY A 70 5.75 15.78 -21.46
N LYS A 71 5.68 14.44 -21.41
CA LYS A 71 4.51 13.66 -21.84
C LYS A 71 3.75 13.12 -20.66
N LEU A 72 2.42 13.07 -20.75
CA LEU A 72 1.59 12.39 -19.75
C LEU A 72 2.10 10.97 -19.56
N ALA A 73 2.51 10.65 -18.33
CA ALA A 73 2.96 9.32 -17.98
C ALA A 73 1.75 8.53 -17.47
N ASP A 74 1.25 8.81 -16.26
CA ASP A 74 0.13 8.08 -15.64
C ASP A 74 -0.57 8.97 -14.59
N THR A 75 -1.72 8.49 -14.12
CA THR A 75 -2.28 8.86 -12.82
C THR A 75 -1.86 7.80 -11.81
N ILE A 76 -1.22 8.22 -10.71
CA ILE A 76 -0.66 7.31 -9.71
C ILE A 76 -1.29 7.57 -8.34
N ASP A 77 -1.28 6.53 -7.52
CA ASP A 77 -1.65 6.64 -6.11
C ASP A 77 -0.53 7.38 -5.34
N LYS A 78 -0.91 8.32 -4.47
CA LYS A 78 0.06 9.10 -3.68
C LYS A 78 0.54 8.40 -2.41
N TYR A 79 -0.24 7.47 -1.87
CA TYR A 79 0.15 6.73 -0.68
C TYR A 79 1.32 5.79 -0.99
N TYR A 80 1.22 5.04 -2.10
CA TYR A 80 2.31 4.20 -2.60
C TYR A 80 3.39 5.01 -3.34
N GLY A 81 3.00 6.08 -4.04
CA GLY A 81 3.93 7.01 -4.67
C GLY A 81 4.79 6.40 -5.79
N ILE A 82 5.95 7.03 -6.07
CA ILE A 82 6.98 6.48 -6.96
C ILE A 82 8.21 6.10 -6.14
N GLU A 83 8.58 4.83 -6.20
CA GLU A 83 9.74 4.28 -5.52
C GLU A 83 10.89 4.03 -6.53
N LYS A 84 12.09 4.51 -6.19
CA LYS A 84 13.26 4.39 -7.08
C LYS A 84 13.94 3.02 -6.89
N ILE A 85 13.94 2.22 -7.94
CA ILE A 85 14.68 0.95 -8.02
C ILE A 85 16.16 1.21 -8.34
N GLY A 86 16.40 2.08 -9.32
CA GLY A 86 17.73 2.38 -9.81
C GLY A 86 17.73 3.62 -10.67
N ASN A 87 18.80 3.85 -11.43
CA ASN A 87 18.79 4.93 -12.41
C ASN A 87 17.75 4.61 -13.50
N ASP A 88 16.84 5.54 -13.74
CA ASP A 88 15.77 5.46 -14.74
C ASP A 88 14.75 4.32 -14.53
N ASN A 89 14.84 3.63 -13.38
CA ASN A 89 14.02 2.48 -13.03
C ASN A 89 13.19 2.77 -11.77
N TYR A 90 11.88 2.58 -11.88
CA TYR A 90 10.91 3.02 -10.89
C TYR A 90 9.77 2.02 -10.72
N LEU A 91 9.15 2.01 -9.54
CA LEU A 91 7.91 1.31 -9.23
C LEU A 91 6.86 2.32 -8.79
N TYR A 92 5.62 2.16 -9.22
CA TYR A 92 4.48 2.93 -8.69
C TYR A 92 3.16 2.19 -8.89
N LEU A 93 2.16 2.55 -8.10
CA LEU A 93 0.79 2.06 -8.26
C LEU A 93 -0.03 3.02 -9.11
N THR A 94 -0.67 2.50 -10.16
CA THR A 94 -1.58 3.30 -11.00
C THR A 94 -2.95 3.47 -10.36
N ILE A 95 -3.64 4.54 -10.74
CA ILE A 95 -5.08 4.69 -10.55
C ILE A 95 -5.76 4.47 -11.90
N THR A 96 -6.74 3.57 -11.94
CA THR A 96 -7.58 3.31 -13.12
C THR A 96 -8.98 3.84 -12.89
N GLY A 97 -9.61 4.44 -13.90
CA GLY A 97 -10.97 4.97 -13.77
C GLY A 97 -11.34 5.95 -14.87
N THR A 98 -12.64 6.10 -15.11
CA THR A 98 -13.23 6.91 -16.18
C THR A 98 -13.93 8.14 -15.61
N GLY A 99 -13.39 9.33 -15.87
CA GLY A 99 -14.15 10.57 -15.82
C GLY A 99 -14.35 11.22 -14.44
N PRO A 100 -15.08 12.35 -14.41
CA PRO A 100 -15.39 13.08 -13.17
C PRO A 100 -16.17 12.18 -12.21
N GLY A 101 -15.89 12.28 -10.91
CA GLY A 101 -16.51 11.44 -9.88
C GLY A 101 -18.04 11.40 -9.96
N GLU A 102 -18.63 10.22 -10.15
CA GLU A 102 -20.08 10.04 -10.10
C GLU A 102 -20.55 9.97 -8.65
N ASP A 103 -21.55 10.80 -8.31
CA ASP A 103 -22.27 10.74 -7.05
C ASP A 103 -23.64 10.13 -7.30
N TYR A 104 -23.83 8.86 -6.91
CA TYR A 104 -25.13 8.17 -7.03
C TYR A 104 -26.15 8.66 -6.00
N THR A 105 -25.78 9.57 -5.07
CA THR A 105 -26.64 9.94 -3.93
C THR A 105 -26.79 11.43 -3.63
N SER A 106 -26.00 12.31 -4.24
CA SER A 106 -26.12 13.75 -3.99
C SER A 106 -26.07 14.59 -5.27
N LYS A 107 -27.06 15.46 -5.45
CA LYS A 107 -27.07 16.53 -6.48
C LYS A 107 -26.08 17.66 -6.15
N THR A 108 -24.94 17.34 -5.53
CA THR A 108 -23.89 18.29 -5.21
C THR A 108 -22.65 17.87 -5.97
N GLN A 109 -22.28 18.65 -6.98
CA GLN A 109 -21.00 18.49 -7.68
C GLN A 109 -19.89 18.42 -6.63
N LYS A 110 -19.21 17.27 -6.53
CA LYS A 110 -17.93 17.22 -5.82
C LYS A 110 -16.99 18.24 -6.46
N SER A 111 -16.12 18.82 -5.63
CA SER A 111 -15.08 19.76 -6.08
C SER A 111 -14.42 19.27 -7.36
N GLN A 112 -14.09 20.18 -8.29
CA GLN A 112 -13.52 19.94 -9.63
C GLN A 112 -12.30 18.97 -9.72
N LYS A 113 -11.78 18.47 -8.61
CA LYS A 113 -10.62 17.57 -8.49
C LYS A 113 -10.95 16.18 -7.90
N SER A 114 -12.21 15.75 -7.95
CA SER A 114 -12.61 14.37 -7.63
C SER A 114 -12.77 13.56 -8.90
N ILE A 115 -12.10 12.42 -9.01
CA ILE A 115 -12.28 11.45 -10.10
C ILE A 115 -12.92 10.16 -9.57
N SER A 116 -13.71 9.49 -10.39
CA SER A 116 -14.08 8.09 -10.12
C SER A 116 -12.89 7.22 -10.50
N GLY A 117 -12.36 6.45 -9.55
CA GLY A 117 -11.21 5.60 -9.81
C GLY A 117 -10.98 4.55 -8.74
N SER A 118 -10.15 3.57 -9.07
CA SER A 118 -9.71 2.49 -8.21
C SER A 118 -8.20 2.32 -8.29
N LEU A 119 -7.62 1.67 -7.29
CA LEU A 119 -6.25 1.17 -7.41
C LEU A 119 -6.16 0.24 -8.63
N GLY A 120 -5.16 0.49 -9.46
CA GLY A 120 -4.88 -0.26 -10.67
C GLY A 120 -3.78 -1.30 -10.43
N SER A 121 -2.85 -1.40 -11.36
CA SER A 121 -1.69 -2.29 -11.26
C SER A 121 -0.43 -1.57 -10.82
N TYR A 122 0.48 -2.30 -10.20
CA TYR A 122 1.85 -1.85 -10.00
C TYR A 122 2.60 -1.87 -11.33
N ILE A 123 3.13 -0.71 -11.70
CA ILE A 123 3.92 -0.52 -12.92
C ILE A 123 5.39 -0.43 -12.56
N MET A 124 6.19 -1.33 -13.13
CA MET A 124 7.64 -1.20 -13.14
C MET A 124 8.07 -0.54 -14.44
N VAL A 125 8.84 0.53 -14.30
CA VAL A 125 9.49 1.22 -15.41
C VAL A 125 10.94 0.81 -15.44
N VAL A 126 11.38 0.22 -16.55
CA VAL A 126 12.77 -0.23 -16.75
C VAL A 126 13.30 0.38 -18.04
N ASN A 127 14.35 1.19 -17.95
CA ASN A 127 14.98 1.85 -19.10
C ASN A 127 13.96 2.53 -20.03
N GLY A 128 13.02 3.28 -19.46
CA GLY A 128 11.98 3.98 -20.24
C GLY A 128 10.73 3.15 -20.55
N LYS A 129 10.78 1.82 -20.44
CA LYS A 129 9.67 0.94 -20.80
C LYS A 129 8.82 0.62 -19.57
N LYS A 130 7.51 0.81 -19.69
CA LYS A 130 6.52 0.45 -18.65
C LYS A 130 6.06 -0.99 -18.85
N GLN A 131 5.99 -1.75 -17.75
CA GLN A 131 5.39 -3.08 -17.72
C GLN A 131 4.74 -3.32 -16.36
N ASN A 132 3.67 -4.12 -16.32
CA ASN A 132 3.06 -4.53 -15.06
C ASN A 132 4.06 -5.37 -14.25
N LEU A 133 4.15 -5.15 -12.94
CA LEU A 133 5.04 -5.90 -12.06
C LEU A 133 4.70 -7.40 -12.06
N SER A 134 3.41 -7.74 -12.14
CA SER A 134 2.90 -9.10 -12.27
C SER A 134 3.39 -9.84 -13.52
N ALA A 135 3.91 -9.14 -14.54
CA ALA A 135 4.53 -9.78 -15.70
C ALA A 135 5.93 -10.36 -15.39
N PHE A 136 6.57 -9.93 -14.31
CA PHE A 136 7.92 -10.38 -13.92
C PHE A 136 7.91 -11.36 -12.75
N ILE A 137 6.85 -11.35 -11.96
CA ILE A 137 6.78 -12.04 -10.68
C ILE A 137 5.57 -12.97 -10.66
N THR A 138 5.82 -14.27 -10.56
CA THR A 138 4.78 -15.28 -10.37
C THR A 138 4.13 -15.14 -8.99
N ASP A 139 2.82 -15.36 -8.92
CA ASP A 139 2.03 -15.28 -7.69
C ASP A 139 2.09 -13.89 -7.01
N PHE A 140 2.26 -12.85 -7.84
CA PHE A 140 2.10 -11.46 -7.44
C PHE A 140 0.65 -11.02 -7.65
N ASN A 141 0.05 -10.47 -6.60
CA ASN A 141 -1.32 -9.97 -6.62
C ASN A 141 -1.28 -8.45 -6.42
N ASP A 142 -1.64 -7.68 -7.44
CA ASP A 142 -1.63 -6.20 -7.37
C ASP A 142 -2.45 -5.63 -6.21
N TYR A 143 -3.43 -6.38 -5.71
CA TYR A 143 -4.31 -5.95 -4.63
C TYR A 143 -3.75 -6.25 -3.23
N PHE A 144 -3.07 -7.39 -3.04
CA PHE A 144 -2.66 -7.85 -1.71
C PHE A 144 -1.14 -7.95 -1.50
N SER A 145 -0.33 -7.90 -2.56
CA SER A 145 1.11 -8.12 -2.44
C SER A 145 1.88 -6.96 -1.82
N SER A 146 1.30 -5.76 -1.80
CA SER A 146 1.84 -4.54 -1.15
C SER A 146 3.37 -4.40 -1.25
N PRO A 147 3.93 -4.27 -2.46
CA PRO A 147 5.37 -4.18 -2.65
C PRO A 147 5.97 -2.90 -2.05
N SER A 148 7.27 -2.96 -1.73
CA SER A 148 8.12 -1.79 -1.48
C SER A 148 9.51 -2.03 -2.05
N VAL A 149 10.17 -0.95 -2.48
CA VAL A 149 11.54 -0.94 -2.97
C VAL A 149 12.50 -0.61 -1.84
N ILE A 150 13.38 -1.56 -1.51
CA ILE A 150 14.41 -1.40 -0.48
C ILE A 150 15.77 -1.77 -1.10
N ASN A 151 16.72 -0.83 -1.09
CA ASN A 151 18.06 -1.01 -1.64
C ASN A 151 18.06 -1.60 -3.07
N GLY A 152 17.17 -1.08 -3.92
CA GLY A 152 17.03 -1.49 -5.33
C GLY A 152 16.39 -2.86 -5.59
N ASN A 153 15.94 -3.55 -4.55
CA ASN A 153 15.15 -4.79 -4.65
C ASN A 153 13.69 -4.50 -4.32
N ILE A 154 12.77 -5.32 -4.85
CA ILE A 154 11.33 -5.22 -4.59
C ILE A 154 10.95 -6.30 -3.58
N TYR A 155 10.49 -5.91 -2.40
CA TYR A 155 10.00 -6.80 -1.36
C TYR A 155 8.49 -6.78 -1.34
N PHE A 156 7.85 -7.94 -1.25
CA PHE A 156 6.40 -8.07 -1.37
C PHE A 156 5.88 -9.36 -0.73
N TRP A 157 4.58 -9.39 -0.43
CA TRP A 157 3.88 -10.58 0.00
C TRP A 157 3.51 -11.44 -1.22
N GLN A 158 4.14 -12.60 -1.36
CA GLN A 158 3.80 -13.56 -2.40
C GLN A 158 2.61 -14.41 -1.96
N ILE A 159 1.60 -14.51 -2.82
CA ILE A 159 0.31 -15.12 -2.49
C ILE A 159 0.02 -16.18 -3.55
N LYS A 160 0.35 -17.43 -3.21
CA LYS A 160 0.15 -18.57 -4.10
C LYS A 160 -1.11 -19.31 -3.71
N LYS A 161 -2.08 -19.39 -4.61
CA LYS A 161 -3.29 -20.20 -4.40
C LYS A 161 -2.92 -21.69 -4.29
N ILE A 162 -3.35 -22.35 -3.23
CA ILE A 162 -3.06 -23.78 -2.98
C ILE A 162 -4.22 -24.65 -3.44
N ASP A 163 -5.45 -24.19 -3.24
CA ASP A 163 -6.65 -24.95 -3.57
C ASP A 163 -7.76 -24.06 -4.16
N THR A 164 -8.87 -24.70 -4.54
CA THR A 164 -10.04 -24.01 -5.10
C THR A 164 -10.92 -23.37 -4.04
N THR A 165 -10.76 -23.72 -2.76
CA THR A 165 -11.56 -23.20 -1.63
C THR A 165 -11.11 -21.83 -1.14
N GLY A 166 -9.95 -21.35 -1.59
CA GLY A 166 -9.47 -20.00 -1.29
C GLY A 166 -8.27 -19.96 -0.34
N ASN A 167 -7.68 -21.10 -0.02
CA ASN A 167 -6.49 -21.17 0.80
C ASN A 167 -5.25 -20.76 -0.01
N ASN A 168 -4.39 -19.96 0.61
CA ASN A 168 -3.21 -19.41 -0.05
C ASN A 168 -1.95 -19.67 0.78
N SER A 169 -0.86 -20.01 0.11
CA SER A 169 0.47 -19.98 0.68
C SER A 169 0.97 -18.54 0.68
N ILE A 170 1.25 -18.02 1.87
CA ILE A 170 1.74 -16.67 2.07
C ILE A 170 3.24 -16.73 2.38
N SER A 171 4.02 -16.04 1.56
CA SER A 171 5.48 -15.95 1.70
C SER A 171 5.95 -14.51 1.71
N ALA A 172 7.01 -14.23 2.48
CA ALA A 172 7.80 -13.02 2.28
C ALA A 172 8.67 -13.24 1.05
N ALA A 173 8.67 -12.31 0.10
CA ALA A 173 9.45 -12.44 -1.13
C ALA A 173 10.30 -11.20 -1.42
N LYS A 174 11.40 -11.44 -2.14
CA LYS A 174 12.33 -10.45 -2.67
C LYS A 174 12.53 -10.73 -4.15
N TYR A 175 12.20 -9.78 -5.00
CA TYR A 175 12.55 -9.76 -6.40
C TYR A 175 13.73 -8.82 -6.64
N ASP A 176 14.76 -9.33 -7.32
CA ASP A 176 15.91 -8.56 -7.78
C ASP A 176 15.71 -8.20 -9.26
N PRO A 177 15.45 -6.92 -9.61
CA PRO A 177 15.24 -6.50 -10.99
C PRO A 177 16.47 -6.66 -11.91
N VAL A 178 17.68 -6.73 -11.34
CA VAL A 178 18.92 -6.91 -12.11
C VAL A 178 19.07 -8.35 -12.55
N THR A 179 18.90 -9.30 -11.62
CA THR A 179 19.03 -10.74 -11.93
C THR A 179 17.73 -11.39 -12.39
N LYS A 180 16.60 -10.68 -12.25
CA LYS A 180 15.23 -11.16 -12.50
C LYS A 180 14.87 -12.40 -11.69
N LYS A 181 15.46 -12.54 -10.51
CA LYS A 181 15.23 -13.68 -9.62
C LYS A 181 14.36 -13.28 -8.45
N THR A 182 13.44 -14.17 -8.10
CA THR A 182 12.64 -14.09 -6.88
C THR A 182 13.18 -15.10 -5.86
N THR A 183 13.43 -14.63 -4.64
CA THR A 183 13.68 -15.47 -3.46
C THR A 183 12.49 -15.30 -2.52
N ASN A 184 12.00 -16.38 -1.92
CA ASN A 184 10.90 -16.32 -0.96
C ASN A 184 11.16 -17.18 0.27
N TYR A 185 10.45 -16.85 1.34
CA TYR A 185 10.38 -17.62 2.58
C TYR A 185 8.91 -17.85 2.92
N TYR A 186 8.52 -19.11 2.92
CA TYR A 186 7.21 -19.53 3.39
C TYR A 186 6.96 -19.07 4.83
N LEU A 187 5.76 -18.55 5.08
CA LEU A 187 5.37 -18.08 6.41
C LEU A 187 4.18 -18.84 6.97
N VAL A 188 3.12 -18.99 6.18
CA VAL A 188 1.85 -19.57 6.63
C VAL A 188 0.95 -19.89 5.43
N ASP A 189 0.06 -20.87 5.58
CA ASP A 189 -1.10 -21.05 4.70
C ASP A 189 -2.32 -20.40 5.36
N ASP A 190 -3.02 -19.54 4.63
CA ASP A 190 -4.15 -18.79 5.17
C ASP A 190 -5.17 -18.35 4.11
N TYR A 191 -6.37 -18.05 4.57
CA TYR A 191 -7.42 -17.41 3.78
C TYR A 191 -7.30 -15.89 3.90
N ILE A 192 -7.49 -15.19 2.77
CA ILE A 192 -7.59 -13.72 2.75
C ILE A 192 -9.08 -13.39 2.61
N GLU A 193 -9.77 -13.30 3.75
CA GLU A 193 -11.23 -13.08 3.82
C GLU A 193 -11.57 -11.59 3.97
N THR A 194 -11.00 -10.75 3.11
CA THR A 194 -11.19 -9.30 3.16
C THR A 194 -11.10 -8.68 1.77
N ASP A 195 -11.78 -7.55 1.61
CA ASP A 195 -11.67 -6.61 0.51
C ASP A 195 -10.82 -5.38 0.90
N ASP A 196 -9.89 -5.53 1.85
CA ASP A 196 -8.91 -4.49 2.17
C ASP A 196 -7.60 -4.74 1.42
N ALA A 197 -7.29 -3.88 0.45
CA ALA A 197 -6.00 -3.90 -0.26
C ALA A 197 -4.80 -3.70 0.68
N ASN A 198 -5.01 -3.10 1.86
CA ASN A 198 -3.96 -2.87 2.86
C ASN A 198 -3.86 -3.99 3.91
N TYR A 199 -4.58 -5.10 3.74
CA TYR A 199 -4.54 -6.26 4.65
C TYR A 199 -3.11 -6.70 4.98
N PHE A 200 -2.25 -6.68 3.97
CA PHE A 200 -0.81 -6.79 4.17
C PHE A 200 -0.16 -5.42 4.04
N SER A 201 0.53 -4.98 5.09
CA SER A 201 1.31 -3.75 5.02
C SER A 201 2.55 -3.93 4.15
N ALA A 202 2.93 -2.87 3.44
CA ALA A 202 4.14 -2.86 2.64
C ALA A 202 5.38 -3.15 3.51
N PRO A 203 6.31 -4.02 3.07
CA PRO A 203 7.54 -4.28 3.81
C PRO A 203 8.36 -3.01 4.00
N TYR A 204 9.08 -2.90 5.11
CA TYR A 204 9.87 -1.70 5.41
C TYR A 204 11.23 -2.01 6.01
N LEU A 205 12.19 -1.11 5.79
CA LEU A 205 13.53 -1.18 6.37
C LEU A 205 13.60 -0.37 7.66
N LYS A 206 14.10 -0.97 8.73
CA LYS A 206 14.45 -0.27 9.98
C LYS A 206 15.69 -0.92 10.60
N ASN A 207 16.72 -0.14 10.89
CA ASN A 207 17.97 -0.61 11.50
C ASN A 207 18.55 -1.85 10.78
N ASP A 208 18.74 -1.76 9.46
CA ASP A 208 19.23 -2.86 8.59
C ASP A 208 18.41 -4.16 8.62
N THR A 209 17.19 -4.10 9.14
CA THR A 209 16.25 -5.21 9.20
C THR A 209 15.05 -4.89 8.33
N ILE A 210 14.69 -5.84 7.48
CA ILE A 210 13.50 -5.79 6.64
C ILE A 210 12.36 -6.44 7.42
N TYR A 211 11.27 -5.72 7.55
CA TYR A 211 10.10 -6.14 8.31
C TYR A 211 8.95 -6.42 7.37
N PHE A 212 8.29 -7.56 7.63
CA PHE A 212 7.03 -7.96 7.03
C PHE A 212 6.00 -7.99 8.16
N ASP A 213 5.12 -7.01 8.18
CA ASP A 213 4.10 -6.83 9.20
C ASP A 213 2.72 -7.12 8.58
N GLY A 214 2.06 -8.18 9.05
CA GLY A 214 0.68 -8.49 8.66
C GLY A 214 -0.20 -8.28 9.88
N GLU A 215 -1.33 -7.59 9.75
CA GLU A 215 -2.12 -7.08 10.88
C GLU A 215 -2.47 -8.13 11.96
N ASN A 216 -2.55 -9.41 11.59
CA ASN A 216 -2.84 -10.53 12.49
C ASN A 216 -1.72 -11.58 12.59
N LYS A 217 -0.55 -11.34 12.00
CA LYS A 217 0.54 -12.31 11.85
C LYS A 217 1.82 -11.77 12.47
N LYS A 218 2.45 -12.56 13.33
CA LYS A 218 3.73 -12.21 14.00
C LYS A 218 4.67 -11.50 13.03
N LEU A 219 5.07 -10.28 13.38
CA LEU A 219 6.09 -9.48 12.68
C LEU A 219 7.27 -10.37 12.26
N ARG A 220 7.47 -10.53 10.96
CA ARG A 220 8.58 -11.30 10.41
C ARG A 220 9.74 -10.37 10.11
N LYS A 221 10.93 -10.80 10.51
CA LYS A 221 12.16 -10.02 10.41
C LYS A 221 13.12 -10.74 9.51
N PHE A 222 13.77 -9.99 8.63
CA PHE A 222 14.82 -10.49 7.75
C PHE A 222 16.03 -9.57 7.81
N THR A 223 17.23 -10.13 7.78
CA THR A 223 18.47 -9.35 7.65
C THR A 223 18.44 -8.56 6.33
N LYS A 224 19.31 -7.56 6.16
CA LYS A 224 19.49 -6.86 4.86
C LYS A 224 19.69 -7.78 3.66
N ASP A 225 20.33 -8.94 3.85
CA ASP A 225 20.55 -9.95 2.79
C ASP A 225 19.32 -10.84 2.55
N PHE A 226 18.22 -10.53 3.22
CA PHE A 226 16.96 -11.28 3.21
C PHE A 226 17.08 -12.69 3.79
N LYS A 227 17.75 -12.85 4.94
CA LYS A 227 17.75 -14.12 5.71
C LYS A 227 16.83 -13.97 6.92
N PRO A 228 15.98 -14.97 7.25
CA PRO A 228 15.11 -14.87 8.40
C PRO A 228 15.93 -14.80 9.70
N TYR A 229 15.47 -13.99 10.66
CA TYR A 229 15.94 -14.09 12.03
C TYR A 229 15.29 -15.32 12.67
N ASN A 230 16.10 -16.22 13.23
CA ASN A 230 15.63 -17.38 14.01
C ASN A 230 14.98 -16.94 15.32
#